data_AF-A0A0A3YJJ2-F1
#
_entry.id   AF-A0A0A3YJJ2-F1
#
_cell.length_a   1.000
_cell.length_b   1.000
_cell.length_c   1.000
_cell.angle_alpha   90.00
_cell.angle_beta   90.00
_cell.angle_gamma   90.00
#
_symmetry.space_group_name_H-M   'P 1'
#
loop_
_entity.id
_entity.type
_entity.pdbx_description
1 polymer ?
#
loop_
_entity_poly.entity_id
_entity_poly.type
_entity_poly.pdbx_seq_one_letter_code
_entity_poly.pdbx_strand_id
1 'polypeptide(L)'
;MAKALISKADLKRIALQEIRAFPGSDHVISVEVECETGPPSGIDWRLYVIASDEGDLDHIQYAVKIASDRLKRQYDLRPDR
;
A
#
# COMPACT_ATOMS: atom_id res chain seq x y z
N MET A 1 12.32 2.35 16.09
CA MET A 1 11.43 1.19 16.24
C MET A 1 11.73 0.24 15.09
N ALA A 2 11.91 -1.05 15.36
CA ALA A 2 12.06 -2.04 14.30
C ALA A 2 10.72 -2.22 13.57
N LYS A 3 10.73 -2.28 12.25
CA LYS A 3 9.53 -2.55 11.45
C LYS A 3 9.07 -4.00 11.66
N ALA A 4 7.77 -4.23 11.63
CA ALA A 4 7.20 -5.58 11.69
C ALA A 4 7.28 -6.25 10.30
N LEU A 5 7.54 -7.55 10.27
CA LEU A 5 7.47 -8.30 9.02
C LEU A 5 6.00 -8.61 8.68
N ILE A 6 5.59 -8.36 7.44
CA ILE A 6 4.23 -8.59 6.98
C ILE A 6 4.21 -9.42 5.70
N SER A 7 3.18 -10.25 5.53
CA SER A 7 2.97 -10.94 4.25
C SER A 7 2.47 -9.96 3.19
N LYS A 8 2.73 -10.26 1.91
CA LYS A 8 2.20 -9.46 0.80
C LYS A 8 0.66 -9.39 0.83
N ALA A 9 0.00 -10.49 1.17
CA ALA A 9 -1.46 -10.56 1.23
C ALA A 9 -2.05 -9.69 2.35
N ASP A 10 -1.44 -9.72 3.53
CA ASP A 10 -1.88 -8.89 4.65
C ASP A 10 -1.62 -7.41 4.36
N LEU A 11 -0.47 -7.08 3.78
CA LEU A 11 -0.15 -5.70 3.40
C LEU A 11 -1.17 -5.14 2.41
N LYS A 12 -1.54 -5.91 1.37
CA LYS A 12 -2.62 -5.52 0.43
C LYS A 12 -3.93 -5.25 1.15
N ARG A 13 -4.32 -6.12 2.09
CA ARG A 13 -5.58 -6.00 2.82
C ARG A 13 -5.60 -4.77 3.72
N ILE A 14 -4.52 -4.53 4.48
CA ILE A 14 -4.41 -3.35 5.34
C ILE A 14 -4.38 -2.09 4.48
N ALA A 15 -3.59 -2.06 3.40
CA ALA A 15 -3.53 -0.93 2.50
C ALA A 15 -4.90 -0.58 1.91
N LEU A 16 -5.65 -1.58 1.43
CA LEU A 16 -7.00 -1.38 0.91
C LEU A 16 -7.94 -0.79 1.98
N GLN A 17 -7.86 -1.29 3.21
CA GLN A 17 -8.67 -0.78 4.32
C GLN A 17 -8.29 0.65 4.71
N GLU A 18 -7.01 0.96 4.81
CA GLU A 18 -6.55 2.31 5.13
C GLU A 18 -6.95 3.30 4.05
N ILE A 19 -6.76 2.96 2.77
CA ILE A 19 -7.10 3.83 1.65
C ILE A 19 -8.61 4.07 1.60
N ARG A 20 -9.45 3.04 1.73
CA ARG A 20 -10.92 3.21 1.74
C ARG A 20 -11.43 3.97 2.96
N ALA A 21 -10.67 4.05 4.05
CA ALA A 21 -11.04 4.86 5.20
C ALA A 21 -10.82 6.36 4.96
N PHE A 22 -10.12 6.75 3.89
CA PHE A 22 -10.00 8.16 3.51
C PHE A 22 -11.30 8.66 2.85
N PRO A 23 -11.82 9.83 3.27
CA PRO A 23 -12.98 10.43 2.64
C PRO A 23 -12.79 10.63 1.13
N GLY A 24 -13.72 10.10 0.32
CA GLY A 24 -13.69 10.22 -1.14
C GLY A 24 -12.80 9.18 -1.85
N SER A 25 -12.26 8.21 -1.12
CA SER A 25 -11.51 7.07 -1.67
C SER A 25 -12.31 5.76 -1.70
N ASP A 26 -13.63 5.85 -1.50
CA ASP A 26 -14.56 4.71 -1.48
C ASP A 26 -14.59 3.92 -2.80
N HIS A 27 -14.21 4.59 -3.89
CA HIS A 27 -14.14 4.08 -5.26
C HIS A 27 -12.95 3.14 -5.52
N VAL A 28 -12.05 2.97 -4.56
CA VAL A 28 -10.92 2.04 -4.68
C VAL A 28 -11.42 0.60 -4.64
N ILE A 29 -11.17 -0.16 -5.70
CA ILE A 29 -11.63 -1.54 -5.90
C ILE A 29 -10.63 -2.53 -5.30
N SER A 30 -9.35 -2.36 -5.59
CA SER A 30 -8.30 -3.27 -5.13
C SER A 30 -6.95 -2.57 -5.00
N VAL A 31 -6.07 -3.20 -4.22
CA VAL A 31 -4.68 -2.78 -4.04
C VAL A 31 -3.77 -3.96 -4.33
N GLU A 32 -2.83 -3.73 -5.21
CA GLU A 32 -1.74 -4.62 -5.57
C GLU A 32 -0.44 -4.11 -4.93
N VAL A 33 0.44 -5.03 -4.58
CA VAL A 33 1.77 -4.72 -4.02
C VAL A 33 2.79 -5.23 -5.02
N GLU A 34 3.70 -4.38 -5.44
CA GLU A 34 4.85 -4.78 -6.26
C GLU A 34 6.12 -4.60 -5.44
N CYS A 35 6.97 -5.62 -5.46
CA CYS A 35 8.28 -5.54 -4.83
C CYS A 35 9.26 -5.10 -5.90
N GLU A 36 9.99 -4.01 -5.66
CA GLU A 36 11.13 -3.67 -6.51
C GLU A 36 12.31 -4.55 -6.09
N THR A 37 12.78 -5.37 -7.02
CA THR A 37 13.99 -6.18 -6.84
C THR A 37 15.22 -5.28 -6.97
N GLY A 38 15.43 -4.40 -5.98
CA GLY A 38 16.60 -3.53 -5.87
C GLY A 38 17.58 -4.00 -4.78
N PRO A 39 18.90 -3.73 -4.90
CA PRO A 39 19.91 -4.15 -3.92
C PRO A 39 19.90 -3.26 -2.63
N PRO A 40 20.68 -3.63 -1.60
CA PRO A 40 20.38 -4.57 -0.51
C PRO A 40 19.62 -3.96 0.68
N SER A 41 19.12 -2.72 0.57
CA SER A 41 18.53 -2.01 1.72
C SER A 41 17.01 -2.20 1.81
N GLY A 42 16.59 -3.45 1.99
CA GLY A 42 15.19 -3.81 2.21
C GLY A 42 14.38 -3.95 0.93
N ILE A 43 13.33 -4.77 1.00
CA ILE A 43 12.36 -4.93 -0.08
C ILE A 43 11.60 -3.61 -0.15
N ASP A 44 12.01 -2.71 -1.05
CA ASP A 44 11.22 -1.53 -1.34
C ASP A 44 10.01 -1.99 -2.15
N TRP A 45 8.82 -1.61 -1.69
CA TRP A 45 7.56 -2.06 -2.27
C TRP A 45 6.69 -0.86 -2.61
N ARG A 46 5.83 -1.03 -3.61
CA ARG A 46 4.90 0.00 -4.09
C ARG A 46 3.47 -0.54 -4.06
N LEU A 47 2.53 0.36 -3.79
CA LEU A 47 1.10 0.09 -3.92
C LEU A 47 0.63 0.50 -5.31
N TYR A 48 -0.03 -0.42 -5.99
CA TYR A 48 -0.80 -0.14 -7.19
C TYR A 48 -2.27 -0.20 -6.83
N VAL A 49 -2.99 0.87 -7.12
CA VAL A 49 -4.39 0.99 -6.71
C VAL A 49 -5.26 1.01 -7.94
N ILE A 50 -6.27 0.14 -7.95
CA ILE A 50 -7.28 0.07 -8.98
C ILE A 50 -8.54 0.71 -8.40
N ALA A 51 -9.03 1.75 -9.03
CA ALA A 51 -10.26 2.45 -8.65
C ALA A 51 -11.23 2.49 -9.83
N SER A 52 -12.52 2.71 -9.55
CA SER A 52 -13.50 2.99 -10.59
C SER A 52 -13.28 4.36 -11.22
N ASP A 53 -13.68 4.55 -12.47
CA ASP A 53 -13.56 5.83 -13.22
C ASP A 53 -14.26 7.02 -12.54
N GLU A 54 -15.21 6.76 -11.64
CA GLU A 54 -15.91 7.79 -10.85
C GLU A 54 -15.08 8.35 -9.67
N GLY A 55 -13.91 7.75 -9.38
CA GLY A 55 -13.05 8.16 -8.27
C GLY A 55 -12.31 9.47 -8.54
N ASP A 56 -12.23 10.33 -7.52
CA ASP A 56 -11.36 11.50 -7.55
C ASP A 56 -9.89 11.05 -7.48
N LEU A 57 -9.21 11.13 -8.63
CA LEU A 57 -7.84 10.65 -8.79
C LEU A 57 -6.87 11.38 -7.84
N ASP A 58 -7.04 12.68 -7.60
CA ASP A 58 -6.13 13.46 -6.76
C ASP A 58 -6.30 13.04 -5.29
N HIS A 59 -7.55 12.86 -4.85
CA HIS A 59 -7.84 12.33 -3.51
C HIS A 59 -7.34 10.90 -3.32
N ILE A 60 -7.53 10.03 -4.31
CA ILE A 60 -7.05 8.64 -4.25
C ILE A 60 -5.52 8.63 -4.21
N GLN A 61 -4.83 9.40 -5.05
CA GLN A 61 -3.37 9.51 -5.01
C GLN A 61 -2.87 10.01 -3.66
N TYR A 62 -3.54 10.99 -3.07
CA TYR A 62 -3.21 11.48 -1.74
C TYR A 62 -3.39 10.39 -0.66
N ALA A 63 -4.52 9.69 -0.65
CA ALA A 63 -4.80 8.60 0.29
C ALA A 63 -3.75 7.48 0.17
N VAL A 64 -3.41 7.09 -1.07
CA VAL A 64 -2.39 6.09 -1.36
C VAL A 64 -1.03 6.52 -0.84
N LYS A 65 -0.64 7.78 -1.05
CA LYS A 65 0.64 8.31 -0.55
C LYS A 65 0.72 8.26 0.97
N ILE A 66 -0.31 8.73 1.66
CA ILE A 66 -0.33 8.73 3.14
C ILE A 66 -0.30 7.30 3.69
N ALA A 67 -1.11 6.40 3.14
CA ALA A 67 -1.12 4.99 3.53
C ALA A 67 0.23 4.32 3.26
N SER A 68 0.82 4.53 2.09
CA SER A 68 2.14 4.00 1.72
C SER A 68 3.23 4.47 2.68
N ASP A 69 3.32 5.78 2.94
CA ASP A 69 4.32 6.35 3.85
C ASP A 69 4.19 5.79 5.27
N ARG A 70 2.95 5.63 5.76
CA ARG A 70 2.67 5.06 7.07
C ARG A 70 3.07 3.58 7.12
N LEU A 71 2.63 2.79 6.15
CA LEU A 71 2.89 1.36 6.08
C LEU A 71 4.39 1.08 5.91
N LYS A 72 5.12 1.84 5.09
CA LYS A 72 6.59 1.70 4.93
C LYS A 72 7.36 1.99 6.21
N ARG A 73 6.83 2.83 7.11
CA ARG A 73 7.43 3.08 8.44
C ARG A 73 7.14 1.96 9.44
N GLN A 74 6.07 1.20 9.24
CA GLN A 74 5.61 0.19 10.17
C GLN A 74 6.02 -1.23 9.76
N TYR A 75 6.14 -1.49 8.46
CA TYR A 75 6.28 -2.83 7.93
C TYR A 75 7.41 -2.96 6.91
N ASP A 76 8.09 -4.09 6.97
CA ASP A 76 8.89 -4.62 5.86
C ASP A 76 8.20 -5.88 5.33
N LEU A 77 8.29 -6.12 4.02
CA LEU A 77 7.76 -7.35 3.45
C LEU A 77 8.58 -8.54 3.93
N ARG A 78 7.87 -9.59 4.32
CA ARG A 78 8.49 -10.87 4.63
C ARG A 78 9.06 -11.46 3.33
N PRO A 79 10.33 -11.85 3.27
CA PRO A 79 10.86 -12.56 2.12
C PRO A 79 10.09 -13.88 1.97
N ASP A 80 9.51 -14.09 0.78
CA ASP A 80 8.93 -15.38 0.39
C ASP A 80 10.04 -16.42 0.46
N ARG A 81 9.89 -17.44 1.31
CA ARG A 81 10.89 -18.49 1.56
C ARG A 81 10.45 -19.78 0.91
#